data_AF-A0A653KDS4-F1
#
_entry.id   AF-A0A653KDS4-F1
#
_cell.length_a   1.000
_cell.length_b   1.000
_cell.length_c   1.000
_cell.angle_alpha   90.00
_cell.angle_beta   90.00
_cell.angle_gamma   90.00
#
_symmetry.space_group_name_H-M   'P 1'
#
loop_
_entity.id
_entity.type
_entity.pdbx_description
1 polymer ?
#
loop_
_entity_poly.entity_id
_entity_poly.type
_entity_poly.pdbx_seq_one_letter_code
_entity_poly.pdbx_strand_id
1 'polypeptide(L)'
;MVSQISDQHKAMIAGLIQKQEAKRVALEQQSADAVKPKSINWLKHPAIEFSTYLLIGVIVLIGTLACALASAHTTRANLEPDPIVIFSPVYTVSDLDLGPYNDCRNGCSAIIWTDNDQFSIDVDFDYTSIKDGNGFTSWREIQVKNLNPKDIHNHDGFVINGYIANQELENIKEVLADAIDEKLAGKS
;
A
#
# COMPACT_ATOMS: atom_id res chain seq x y z
N MET A 1 24.93 -30.64 20.51
CA MET A 1 25.19 -29.25 20.04
C MET A 1 23.93 -28.40 19.81
N VAL A 2 22.71 -28.96 19.77
CA VAL A 2 21.47 -28.18 19.53
C VAL A 2 20.91 -27.50 20.80
N SER A 3 21.24 -27.99 22.01
CA SER A 3 20.73 -27.42 23.27
C SER A 3 21.27 -26.02 23.58
N GLN A 4 22.56 -25.76 23.30
CA GLN A 4 23.20 -24.47 23.61
C GLN A 4 22.61 -23.30 22.82
N ILE A 5 22.16 -23.53 21.59
CA ILE A 5 21.60 -22.48 20.72
C ILE A 5 20.21 -22.05 21.24
N SER A 6 19.40 -22.99 21.71
CA SER A 6 18.08 -22.71 22.31
C SER A 6 18.20 -21.87 23.59
N ASP A 7 19.16 -22.19 24.44
CA ASP A 7 19.33 -21.50 25.73
C ASP A 7 19.87 -20.08 25.55
N GLN A 8 20.75 -19.86 24.55
CA GLN A 8 21.21 -18.52 24.20
C GLN A 8 20.09 -17.66 23.59
N HIS A 9 19.22 -18.25 22.78
CA HIS A 9 18.09 -17.52 22.20
C HIS A 9 17.09 -17.08 23.28
N LYS A 10 16.81 -17.95 24.27
CA LYS A 10 15.96 -17.60 25.42
C LYS A 10 16.59 -16.51 26.29
N ALA A 11 17.90 -16.57 26.53
CA ALA A 11 18.61 -15.54 27.28
C ALA A 11 18.59 -14.18 26.55
N MET A 12 18.70 -14.18 25.22
CA MET A 12 18.63 -12.97 24.40
C MET A 12 17.24 -12.32 24.47
N ILE A 13 16.17 -13.11 24.36
CA ILE A 13 14.78 -12.61 24.45
C ILE A 13 14.51 -12.04 25.86
N ALA A 14 14.94 -12.74 26.91
CA ALA A 14 14.81 -12.26 28.28
C ALA A 14 15.56 -10.92 28.49
N GLY A 15 16.76 -10.80 27.93
CA GLY A 15 17.55 -9.56 27.97
C GLY A 15 16.88 -8.39 27.22
N LEU A 16 16.21 -8.67 26.09
CA LEU A 16 15.47 -7.66 25.34
C LEU A 16 14.23 -7.18 26.09
N ILE A 17 13.50 -8.09 26.75
CA ILE A 17 12.34 -7.74 27.58
C ILE A 17 12.77 -6.87 28.76
N GLN A 18 13.83 -7.27 29.47
CA GLN A 18 14.35 -6.52 30.61
C GLN A 18 14.83 -5.11 30.20
N LYS A 19 15.42 -4.98 29.01
CA LYS A 19 15.85 -3.68 28.46
C LYS A 19 14.67 -2.78 28.08
N GLN A 20 13.57 -3.36 27.62
CA GLN A 20 12.33 -2.62 27.31
C GLN A 20 11.63 -2.15 28.60
N GLU A 21 11.57 -2.99 29.63
CA GLU A 21 11.02 -2.64 30.93
C GLU A 21 11.84 -1.55 31.62
N ALA A 22 13.17 -1.65 31.61
CA ALA A 22 14.04 -0.61 32.15
C ALA A 22 13.87 0.74 31.43
N LYS A 23 13.65 0.72 30.11
CA LYS A 23 13.33 1.94 29.35
C LYS A 23 11.96 2.52 29.72
N ARG A 24 10.93 1.68 29.90
CA ARG A 24 9.60 2.14 30.33
C ARG A 24 9.65 2.78 31.71
N VAL A 25 10.34 2.15 32.67
CA VAL A 25 10.50 2.71 34.01
C VAL A 25 11.32 4.01 33.98
N ALA A 26 12.39 4.09 33.18
CA ALA A 26 13.16 5.32 33.04
C ALA A 26 12.35 6.47 32.38
N LEU A 27 11.47 6.14 31.43
CA LEU A 27 10.57 7.09 30.79
C LEU A 27 9.47 7.58 31.76
N GLU A 28 8.88 6.67 32.55
CA GLU A 28 7.94 7.01 33.62
C GLU A 28 8.63 7.88 34.69
N GLN A 29 9.85 7.56 35.09
CA GLN A 29 10.61 8.34 36.06
C GLN A 29 10.97 9.74 35.54
N GLN A 30 11.33 9.87 34.26
CA GLN A 30 11.51 11.19 33.61
C GLN A 30 10.21 11.99 33.56
N SER A 31 9.07 11.33 33.31
CA SER A 31 7.76 12.01 33.34
C SER A 31 7.37 12.44 34.76
N ALA A 32 7.76 11.69 35.79
CA ALA A 32 7.50 12.01 37.18
C ALA A 32 8.42 13.12 37.74
N ASP A 33 9.71 13.14 37.36
CA ASP A 33 10.64 14.20 37.77
C ASP A 33 10.40 15.53 37.03
N ALA A 34 9.84 15.49 35.81
CA ALA A 34 9.36 16.68 35.10
C ALA A 34 8.16 17.35 35.79
N VAL A 35 7.45 16.63 36.67
CA VAL A 35 6.30 17.12 37.45
C VAL A 35 6.65 17.14 38.95
N LYS A 36 7.81 17.71 39.30
CA LYS A 36 7.99 18.26 40.65
C LYS A 36 7.54 19.72 40.63
N PRO A 37 6.31 20.05 41.09
CA PRO A 37 5.94 21.43 41.25
C PRO A 37 6.85 22.03 42.33
N LYS A 38 7.81 22.86 41.91
CA LYS A 38 8.54 23.73 42.81
C LYS A 38 7.47 24.59 43.49
N SER A 39 7.24 24.41 44.79
CA SER A 39 6.26 25.18 45.53
C SER A 39 6.66 26.66 45.48
N ILE A 40 5.99 27.43 44.61
CA ILE A 40 6.20 28.87 44.47
C ILE A 40 5.43 29.55 45.60
N ASN A 41 6.15 29.96 46.64
CA ASN A 41 5.58 30.50 47.88
C ASN A 41 5.35 32.02 47.84
N TRP A 42 5.04 32.59 46.67
CA TRP A 42 4.87 34.04 46.50
C TRP A 42 3.40 34.37 46.19
N LEU A 43 2.53 34.05 47.14
CA LEU A 43 1.13 34.45 47.11
C LEU A 43 0.96 35.74 47.90
N LYS A 44 0.75 36.87 47.20
CA LYS A 44 -0.11 38.02 47.59
C LYS A 44 0.15 39.24 46.71
N HIS A 45 -0.25 39.20 45.43
CA HIS A 45 -0.50 40.42 44.66
C HIS A 45 -1.72 40.23 43.72
N PRO A 46 -2.67 41.19 43.69
CA PRO A 46 -3.95 41.05 42.97
C PRO A 46 -3.82 41.07 41.44
N ALA A 47 -2.64 41.35 40.89
CA ALA A 47 -2.39 41.32 39.44
C ALA A 47 -2.12 39.90 38.87
N ILE A 48 -2.01 38.89 39.74
CA ILE A 48 -1.62 37.52 39.35
C ILE A 48 -2.83 36.68 38.90
N GLU A 49 -4.05 37.02 39.34
CA GLU A 49 -5.25 36.22 39.04
C GLU A 49 -5.59 36.19 37.55
N PHE A 50 -5.52 37.32 36.83
CA PHE A 50 -5.82 37.35 35.40
C PHE A 50 -4.79 36.61 34.54
N SER A 51 -3.53 36.60 34.96
CA SER A 51 -2.43 35.94 34.23
C SER A 51 -2.50 34.41 34.34
N THR A 52 -2.87 33.90 35.51
CA THR A 52 -3.00 32.45 35.72
C THR A 52 -4.19 31.86 34.95
N TYR A 53 -5.32 32.57 34.85
CA TYR A 53 -6.45 32.11 34.03
C TYR A 53 -6.12 32.05 32.53
N LEU A 54 -5.35 33.00 32.00
CA LEU A 54 -4.92 33.00 30.60
C LEU A 54 -3.97 31.83 30.30
N LEU A 55 -3.02 31.56 31.19
CA LEU A 55 -2.08 30.44 31.01
C LEU A 55 -2.77 29.07 31.11
N ILE A 56 -3.73 28.91 32.03
CA ILE A 56 -4.51 27.67 32.14
C ILE A 56 -5.38 27.46 30.89
N GLY A 57 -6.00 28.53 30.36
CA GLY A 57 -6.81 28.46 29.15
C GLY A 57 -6.03 27.99 27.92
N VAL A 58 -4.80 28.50 27.72
CA VAL A 58 -3.94 28.09 26.60
C VAL A 58 -3.52 26.62 26.71
N ILE A 59 -3.22 26.14 27.92
CA ILE A 59 -2.83 24.73 28.14
C ILE A 59 -3.99 23.77 27.82
N VAL A 60 -5.21 24.11 28.22
CA VAL A 60 -6.41 23.30 27.90
C VAL A 60 -6.64 23.26 26.39
N LEU A 61 -6.48 24.40 25.70
CA LEU A 61 -6.70 24.51 24.26
C LEU A 61 -5.67 23.69 23.46
N ILE A 62 -4.39 23.76 23.84
CA ILE A 62 -3.32 22.93 23.25
C ILE A 62 -3.58 21.44 23.53
N GLY A 63 -3.99 21.09 24.74
CA GLY A 63 -4.32 19.70 25.11
C GLY A 63 -5.46 19.13 24.28
N THR A 64 -6.55 19.87 24.10
CA THR A 64 -7.69 19.43 23.27
C THR A 64 -7.32 19.27 21.79
N LEU A 65 -6.48 20.17 21.26
CA LEU A 65 -6.00 20.08 19.88
C LEU A 65 -5.09 18.87 19.68
N ALA A 66 -4.21 18.58 20.64
CA ALA A 66 -3.35 17.39 20.61
C ALA A 66 -4.16 16.10 20.67
N CYS A 67 -5.19 16.02 21.53
CA CYS A 67 -6.12 14.89 21.57
C CYS A 67 -6.92 14.74 20.27
N ALA A 68 -7.40 15.85 19.68
CA ALA A 68 -8.11 15.83 18.40
C ALA A 68 -7.21 15.33 17.25
N LEU A 69 -5.97 15.83 17.17
CA LEU A 69 -4.97 15.40 16.18
C LEU A 69 -4.59 13.92 16.37
N ALA A 70 -4.40 13.46 17.61
CA ALA A 70 -4.11 12.05 17.90
C ALA A 70 -5.31 11.14 17.56
N SER A 71 -6.54 11.59 17.84
CA SER A 71 -7.75 10.85 17.45
C SER A 71 -7.89 10.77 15.93
N ALA A 72 -7.64 11.85 15.19
CA ALA A 72 -7.66 11.83 13.73
C ALA A 72 -6.58 10.91 13.13
N HIS A 73 -5.39 10.87 13.73
CA HIS A 73 -4.29 10.02 13.28
C HIS A 73 -4.55 8.52 13.55
N THR A 74 -5.19 8.20 14.69
CA THR A 74 -5.56 6.81 15.03
C THR A 74 -6.76 6.31 14.21
N THR A 75 -7.66 7.20 13.79
CA THR A 75 -8.76 6.81 12.90
C THR A 75 -8.25 6.53 11.48
N ARG A 76 -7.29 7.31 10.97
CA ARG A 76 -6.69 7.07 9.64
C ARG A 76 -5.88 5.77 9.53
N ALA A 77 -5.19 5.37 10.60
CA ALA A 77 -4.37 4.15 10.58
C ALA A 77 -5.18 2.84 10.61
N ASN A 78 -6.49 2.91 10.90
CA ASN A 78 -7.38 1.73 10.97
C ASN A 78 -8.42 1.70 9.84
N LEU A 79 -8.27 2.54 8.82
CA LEU A 79 -9.25 2.74 7.75
C LEU A 79 -8.71 2.40 6.36
N GLU A 80 -7.61 1.65 6.23
CA GLU A 80 -7.34 1.00 4.95
C GLU A 80 -8.47 0.00 4.73
N PRO A 81 -9.38 0.24 3.76
CA PRO A 81 -10.47 -0.70 3.49
C PRO A 81 -9.84 -2.04 3.14
N ASP A 82 -10.44 -3.12 3.63
CA ASP A 82 -10.05 -4.46 3.22
C ASP A 82 -10.00 -4.52 1.69
N PRO A 83 -8.92 -5.09 1.10
CA PRO A 83 -8.74 -5.06 -0.33
C PRO A 83 -9.91 -5.74 -1.02
N ILE A 84 -10.48 -5.07 -2.02
CA ILE A 84 -11.60 -5.61 -2.80
C ILE A 84 -11.03 -6.69 -3.73
N VAL A 85 -11.52 -7.92 -3.60
CA VAL A 85 -11.13 -9.00 -4.52
C VAL A 85 -11.84 -8.78 -5.86
N ILE A 86 -11.05 -8.59 -6.92
CA ILE A 86 -11.56 -8.44 -8.28
C ILE A 86 -11.73 -9.83 -8.89
N PHE A 87 -12.92 -10.11 -9.38
CA PHE A 87 -13.27 -11.31 -10.14
C PHE A 87 -14.17 -10.89 -11.29
N SER A 88 -13.88 -11.36 -12.50
CA SER A 88 -14.71 -11.07 -13.66
C SER A 88 -14.84 -12.29 -14.55
N PRO A 89 -16.06 -12.63 -15.02
CA PRO A 89 -16.25 -13.72 -15.97
C PRO A 89 -15.63 -13.41 -17.34
N VAL A 90 -15.53 -12.12 -17.68
CA VAL A 90 -15.02 -11.64 -18.97
C VAL A 90 -14.08 -10.46 -18.74
N TYR A 91 -13.00 -10.41 -19.49
CA TYR A 91 -12.07 -9.30 -19.53
C TYR A 91 -12.02 -8.72 -20.94
N THR A 92 -11.88 -7.42 -21.06
CA THR A 92 -11.67 -6.75 -22.34
C THR A 92 -10.41 -5.89 -22.28
N VAL A 93 -9.65 -5.86 -23.38
CA VAL A 93 -8.37 -5.12 -23.46
C VAL A 93 -8.63 -3.82 -24.20
N SER A 94 -8.28 -2.70 -23.58
CA SER A 94 -8.21 -1.39 -24.21
C SER A 94 -6.79 -0.82 -24.11
N ASP A 95 -6.51 0.21 -24.92
CA ASP A 95 -5.26 0.98 -24.87
C ASP A 95 -3.99 0.12 -24.88
N LEU A 96 -4.05 -1.00 -25.60
CA LEU A 96 -2.92 -1.91 -25.78
C LEU A 96 -1.79 -1.17 -26.48
N ASP A 97 -0.69 -0.92 -25.77
CA ASP A 97 0.54 -0.34 -26.31
C ASP A 97 1.66 -1.39 -26.27
N LEU A 98 2.22 -1.67 -27.46
CA LEU A 98 3.31 -2.64 -27.62
C LEU A 98 4.68 -1.95 -27.82
N GLY A 99 4.69 -0.62 -27.70
CA GLY A 99 5.83 0.22 -28.03
C GLY A 99 6.04 0.38 -29.55
N PRO A 100 7.03 1.18 -29.96
CA PRO A 100 7.22 1.60 -31.37
C PRO A 100 7.48 0.46 -32.36
N TYR A 101 8.01 -0.67 -31.91
CA TYR A 101 8.39 -1.80 -32.75
C TYR A 101 7.54 -3.05 -32.49
N ASN A 102 6.51 -2.96 -31.65
CA ASN A 102 5.77 -4.11 -31.14
C ASN A 102 6.70 -5.20 -30.61
N ASP A 103 7.61 -4.83 -29.72
CA ASP A 103 8.62 -5.74 -29.16
C ASP A 103 8.77 -5.61 -27.63
N CYS A 104 7.90 -4.81 -26.98
CA CYS A 104 7.96 -4.48 -25.55
C CYS A 104 9.31 -3.96 -25.06
N ARG A 105 10.21 -3.50 -25.94
CA ARG A 105 11.57 -3.13 -25.53
C ARG A 105 11.61 -1.94 -24.58
N ASN A 106 10.63 -1.06 -24.68
CA ASN A 106 10.44 0.09 -23.80
C ASN A 106 9.28 -0.11 -22.81
N GLY A 107 8.89 -1.36 -22.56
CA GLY A 107 7.69 -1.73 -21.82
C GLY A 107 6.49 -1.87 -22.73
N CYS A 108 5.62 -2.83 -22.41
CA CYS A 108 4.26 -2.89 -22.94
C CYS A 108 3.28 -2.59 -21.81
N SER A 109 2.19 -1.91 -22.16
CA SER A 109 1.12 -1.57 -21.23
C SER A 109 -0.24 -1.79 -21.87
N ALA A 110 -1.23 -2.08 -21.05
CA ALA A 110 -2.62 -2.14 -21.48
C ALA A 110 -3.54 -1.74 -20.34
N ILE A 111 -4.78 -1.43 -20.67
CA ILE A 111 -5.87 -1.27 -19.71
C ILE A 111 -6.80 -2.46 -19.87
N ILE A 112 -7.07 -3.16 -18.77
CA ILE A 112 -7.95 -4.33 -18.76
C ILE A 112 -9.24 -3.95 -18.05
N TRP A 113 -10.37 -4.06 -18.74
CA TRP A 113 -11.68 -3.82 -18.17
C TRP A 113 -12.34 -5.12 -17.74
N THR A 114 -12.94 -5.08 -16.55
CA THR A 114 -13.84 -6.12 -16.05
C THR A 114 -15.21 -6.03 -16.71
N ASP A 115 -16.04 -7.06 -16.55
CA ASP A 115 -17.38 -7.11 -17.12
C ASP A 115 -18.23 -5.92 -16.64
N ASN A 116 -18.99 -5.32 -17.58
CA ASN A 116 -19.78 -4.11 -17.39
C ASN A 116 -18.98 -2.86 -16.93
N ASP A 117 -17.70 -2.77 -17.25
CA ASP A 117 -16.84 -1.59 -17.00
C ASP A 117 -16.81 -1.15 -15.52
N GLN A 118 -16.93 -2.11 -14.60
CA GLN A 118 -16.97 -1.84 -13.14
C GLN A 118 -15.60 -1.41 -12.60
N PHE A 119 -14.55 -2.03 -13.13
CA PHE A 119 -13.16 -1.78 -12.79
C PHE A 119 -12.29 -1.80 -14.04
N SER A 120 -11.29 -0.92 -14.08
CA SER A 120 -10.16 -1.00 -15.01
C SER A 120 -8.88 -1.34 -14.26
N ILE A 121 -7.99 -2.07 -14.92
CA ILE A 121 -6.71 -2.52 -14.36
C ILE A 121 -5.62 -2.07 -15.33
N ASP A 122 -4.75 -1.18 -14.86
CA ASP A 122 -3.58 -0.77 -15.60
C ASP A 122 -2.52 -1.86 -15.41
N VAL A 123 -2.06 -2.45 -16.52
CA VAL A 123 -1.09 -3.54 -16.49
C VAL A 123 0.15 -3.20 -17.30
N ASP A 124 1.32 -3.54 -16.75
CA ASP A 124 2.55 -3.69 -17.52
C ASP A 124 2.76 -5.19 -17.80
N PHE A 125 3.29 -5.51 -18.97
CA PHE A 125 3.60 -6.90 -19.32
C PHE A 125 4.76 -6.99 -20.31
N ASP A 126 5.30 -8.19 -20.45
CA ASP A 126 6.15 -8.60 -21.56
C ASP A 126 5.41 -9.65 -22.40
N TYR A 127 5.82 -9.88 -23.64
CA TYR A 127 5.38 -11.08 -24.36
C TYR A 127 6.48 -11.64 -25.25
N THR A 128 6.33 -12.90 -25.62
CA THR A 128 7.11 -13.52 -26.68
C THR A 128 6.18 -14.04 -27.76
N SER A 129 6.55 -13.81 -29.02
CA SER A 129 5.83 -14.35 -30.17
C SER A 129 6.69 -15.39 -30.89
N ILE A 130 6.17 -16.59 -31.09
CA ILE A 130 6.76 -17.59 -31.98
C ILE A 130 5.94 -17.58 -33.26
N LYS A 131 6.61 -17.37 -34.39
CA LYS A 131 6.00 -17.48 -35.72
C LYS A 131 6.63 -18.68 -36.42
N ASP A 132 5.81 -19.64 -36.80
CA ASP A 132 6.25 -20.82 -37.55
C ASP A 132 5.32 -21.06 -38.74
N GLY A 133 5.84 -21.70 -39.78
CA GLY A 133 5.09 -21.95 -41.00
C GLY A 133 5.91 -22.48 -42.17
N ASN A 134 5.26 -23.23 -43.05
CA ASN A 134 5.84 -23.85 -44.24
C ASN A 134 5.66 -23.00 -45.53
N GLY A 135 5.37 -21.71 -45.39
CA GLY A 135 5.08 -20.80 -46.51
C GLY A 135 3.66 -20.87 -47.08
N PHE A 136 2.88 -21.91 -46.75
CA PHE A 136 1.46 -22.04 -47.13
C PHE A 136 0.52 -21.78 -45.95
N THR A 137 0.94 -22.16 -44.74
CA THR A 137 0.28 -21.84 -43.47
C THR A 137 1.29 -21.23 -42.53
N SER A 138 0.99 -20.05 -41.98
CA SER A 138 1.73 -19.49 -40.85
C SER A 138 0.82 -19.40 -39.65
N TRP A 139 1.28 -19.89 -38.51
CA TRP A 139 0.63 -19.68 -37.22
C TRP A 139 1.55 -18.84 -36.34
N ARG A 140 0.95 -18.08 -35.44
CA ARG A 140 1.66 -17.30 -34.44
C ARG A 140 1.13 -17.73 -33.08
N GLU A 141 2.05 -17.99 -32.17
CA GLU A 141 1.73 -18.20 -30.76
C GLU A 141 2.27 -17.01 -29.98
N ILE A 142 1.38 -16.36 -29.23
CA ILE A 142 1.71 -15.27 -28.31
C ILE A 142 1.69 -15.82 -26.89
N GLN A 143 2.75 -15.58 -26.14
CA GLN A 143 2.82 -15.90 -24.71
C GLN A 143 3.13 -14.62 -23.93
N VAL A 144 2.21 -14.21 -23.06
CA VAL A 144 2.39 -13.09 -22.14
C VAL A 144 3.25 -13.53 -20.96
N LYS A 145 4.25 -12.71 -20.62
CA LYS A 145 5.22 -12.91 -19.54
C LYS A 145 5.20 -11.70 -18.60
N ASN A 146 5.58 -11.90 -17.35
CA ASN A 146 5.76 -10.83 -16.37
C ASN A 146 4.55 -9.86 -16.26
N LEU A 147 3.32 -10.37 -16.37
CA LEU A 147 2.12 -9.56 -16.19
C LEU A 147 2.12 -8.95 -14.77
N ASN A 148 2.10 -7.63 -14.70
CA ASN A 148 2.16 -6.87 -13.47
C ASN A 148 1.04 -5.81 -13.43
N PRO A 149 -0.01 -6.02 -12.63
CA PRO A 149 -0.99 -4.98 -12.33
C PRO A 149 -0.32 -3.81 -11.59
N LYS A 150 -0.55 -2.58 -12.05
CA LYS A 150 -0.02 -1.36 -11.44
C LYS A 150 -1.05 -0.71 -10.54
N ASP A 151 -2.19 -0.40 -11.13
CA ASP A 151 -3.27 0.33 -10.50
C ASP A 151 -4.61 -0.31 -10.89
N ILE A 152 -5.56 -0.28 -9.97
CA ILE A 152 -6.93 -0.72 -10.19
C ILE A 152 -7.81 0.49 -9.97
N HIS A 153 -8.65 0.81 -10.95
CA HIS A 153 -9.56 1.93 -10.88
C HIS A 153 -10.99 1.42 -10.79
N ASN A 154 -11.84 2.16 -10.09
CA ASN A 154 -13.29 1.96 -10.16
C ASN A 154 -13.89 2.59 -11.44
N HIS A 155 -15.19 2.40 -11.64
CA HIS A 155 -15.94 3.00 -12.74
C HIS A 155 -15.79 4.53 -12.88
N ASP A 156 -15.55 5.23 -11.76
CA ASP A 156 -15.36 6.69 -11.75
C ASP A 156 -13.91 7.10 -12.07
N GLY A 157 -12.99 6.14 -12.28
CA GLY A 157 -11.58 6.37 -12.57
C GLY A 157 -10.67 6.56 -11.35
N PHE A 158 -11.19 6.43 -10.12
CA PHE A 158 -10.38 6.55 -8.91
C PHE A 158 -9.63 5.26 -8.62
N VAL A 159 -8.34 5.38 -8.27
CA VAL A 159 -7.52 4.25 -7.81
C VAL A 159 -8.08 3.70 -6.51
N ILE A 160 -8.26 2.38 -6.46
CA ILE A 160 -8.78 1.63 -5.31
C ILE A 160 -7.76 0.60 -4.82
N ASN A 161 -7.85 0.23 -3.55
CA ASN A 161 -7.11 -0.89 -2.99
C ASN A 161 -7.80 -2.21 -3.40
N GLY A 162 -7.41 -2.76 -4.55
CA GLY A 162 -7.93 -4.01 -5.07
C GLY A 162 -6.89 -5.14 -5.06
N TYR A 163 -7.37 -6.38 -5.01
CA TYR A 163 -6.56 -7.58 -5.13
C TYR A 163 -7.06 -8.45 -6.29
N ILE A 164 -6.15 -8.85 -7.18
CA ILE A 164 -6.44 -9.76 -8.29
C ILE A 164 -5.87 -11.14 -7.96
N ALA A 165 -6.73 -12.15 -7.96
CA ALA A 165 -6.32 -13.51 -7.67
C ALA A 165 -5.46 -14.10 -8.81
N ASN A 166 -4.57 -15.04 -8.49
CA ASN A 166 -3.68 -15.66 -9.48
C ASN A 166 -4.43 -16.29 -10.67
N GLN A 167 -5.60 -16.88 -10.42
CA GLN A 167 -6.44 -17.44 -11.49
C GLN A 167 -6.91 -16.36 -12.47
N GLU A 168 -7.29 -15.19 -11.96
CA GLU A 168 -7.72 -14.06 -12.78
C GLU A 168 -6.55 -13.50 -13.60
N LEU A 169 -5.33 -13.51 -13.04
CA LEU A 169 -4.14 -13.14 -13.80
C LEU A 169 -3.90 -14.05 -15.01
N GLU A 170 -4.18 -15.35 -14.91
CA GLU A 170 -4.09 -16.26 -16.06
C GLU A 170 -5.16 -15.95 -17.11
N ASN A 171 -6.40 -15.69 -16.69
CA ASN A 171 -7.47 -15.27 -17.61
C ASN A 171 -7.10 -13.97 -18.35
N ILE A 172 -6.51 -13.01 -17.64
CA ILE A 172 -6.05 -11.74 -18.24
C ILE A 172 -4.92 -11.99 -19.24
N LYS A 173 -3.99 -12.91 -18.97
CA LYS A 173 -2.92 -13.26 -19.92
C LYS A 173 -3.47 -13.87 -21.21
N GLU A 174 -4.48 -14.72 -21.13
CA GLU A 174 -5.13 -15.32 -22.30
C GLU A 174 -5.75 -14.24 -23.19
N VAL A 175 -6.57 -13.35 -22.60
CA VAL A 175 -7.21 -12.27 -23.36
C VAL A 175 -6.18 -11.28 -23.92
N LEU A 176 -5.11 -10.98 -23.17
CA LEU A 176 -4.00 -10.18 -23.68
C LEU A 176 -3.29 -10.86 -24.85
N ALA A 177 -3.05 -12.16 -24.80
CA ALA A 177 -2.40 -12.90 -25.88
C ALA A 177 -3.21 -12.80 -27.19
N ASP A 178 -4.54 -12.97 -27.08
CA ASP A 178 -5.46 -12.82 -28.21
C ASP A 178 -5.45 -11.39 -28.77
N ALA A 179 -5.54 -10.37 -27.90
CA ALA A 179 -5.52 -8.96 -28.31
C ALA A 179 -4.19 -8.55 -28.97
N ILE A 180 -3.06 -9.08 -28.47
CA ILE A 180 -1.74 -8.89 -29.08
C ILE A 180 -1.69 -9.57 -30.45
N ASP A 181 -2.18 -10.80 -30.57
CA ASP A 181 -2.17 -11.49 -31.87
C ASP A 181 -3.03 -10.75 -32.90
N GLU A 182 -4.22 -10.29 -32.51
CA GLU A 182 -5.09 -9.47 -33.36
C GLU A 182 -4.38 -8.18 -33.80
N LYS A 183 -3.76 -7.44 -32.87
CA LYS A 183 -3.00 -6.22 -33.19
C LYS A 183 -1.82 -6.50 -34.12
N LEU A 184 -1.13 -7.64 -33.96
CA LEU A 184 0.01 -8.03 -34.79
C LEU A 184 -0.40 -8.66 -36.13
N ALA A 185 -1.61 -9.21 -36.22
CA ALA A 185 -2.24 -9.65 -37.46
C ALA A 185 -2.79 -8.46 -38.26
N GLY A 186 -3.26 -7.42 -37.54
CA GLY A 186 -3.81 -6.18 -38.04
C GLY A 186 -2.81 -5.07 -38.38
N LYS A 187 -1.57 -5.40 -38.81
CA LYS A 187 -0.82 -4.50 -39.70
C LYS A 187 -1.55 -4.46 -41.06
N SER A 188 -2.63 -3.69 -41.12
CA SER A 188 -3.18 -3.09 -42.34
C SER A 188 -3.00 -1.58 -42.26
#